data_AF-A0AAD9GPR7-F1
#
_entry.id   AF-A0AAD9GPR7-F1
#
_cell.length_a   1.000
_cell.length_b   1.000
_cell.length_c   1.000
_cell.angle_alpha   90.00
_cell.angle_beta   90.00
_cell.angle_gamma   90.00
#
_symmetry.space_group_name_H-M   'P 1'
#
loop_
_entity.id
_entity.type
_entity.pdbx_description
1 polymer ?
#
loop_
_entity_poly.entity_id
_entity_poly.type
_entity_poly.pdbx_seq_one_letter_code
_entity_poly.pdbx_strand_id
1 'polypeptide(L)'
;MLYNNTETGTSATEAEPPSFALRRALGTMLSDDDMRKIIPPFVHRLNRCAEKDLVILNRVIQLLQNSMNTKVEDENYQSLLLFNVIFYSEMWQTPSPLVETLKKRFTDIYATTELYCAYSKENSKSCSQFQTGKYDANPIVYERDEYWNKSAVIPTQASVLILSGKLDGQTTHKCAEFLLDALQGGNKELIAFEHAGHCTTVSMPLIPGDPESPHCGMELLVSYIKNGKPEKMDKSCVKKMPPFNMTIATDYLNNYLATDDAYDGVYNEKYNQQ
;
A
#
# COMPACT_ATOMS: atom_id res chain seq x y z
N MET A 1 0.48 4.60 0.19
CA MET A 1 0.61 5.28 -1.13
C MET A 1 0.10 4.34 -2.21
N LEU A 2 -1.17 4.45 -2.59
CA LEU A 2 -1.68 3.76 -3.78
C LEU A 2 -1.29 4.65 -4.96
N TYR A 3 -0.25 4.26 -5.70
CA TYR A 3 0.11 4.98 -6.91
C TYR A 3 -1.01 4.83 -7.93
N ASN A 4 -1.70 5.93 -8.21
CA ASN A 4 -2.53 6.08 -9.38
C ASN A 4 -1.62 6.00 -10.61
N ASN A 5 -1.42 4.80 -11.14
CA ASN A 5 -0.90 4.59 -12.50
C ASN A 5 -1.96 4.97 -13.55
N THR A 6 -2.63 6.12 -13.39
CA THR A 6 -3.56 6.65 -14.40
C THR A 6 -2.84 7.41 -15.51
N GLU A 7 -1.55 7.67 -15.37
CA GLU A 7 -0.73 8.28 -16.42
C GLU A 7 0.26 7.27 -17.05
N THR A 8 -0.14 6.01 -17.24
CA THR A 8 0.55 5.17 -18.21
C THR A 8 0.20 5.68 -19.61
N GLY A 9 1.25 6.12 -20.32
CA GLY A 9 1.20 6.63 -21.68
C GLY A 9 0.25 5.85 -22.59
N THR A 10 -0.49 6.62 -23.37
CA THR A 10 -1.41 6.17 -24.42
C THR A 10 -0.76 5.15 -25.35
N SER A 11 -1.08 3.87 -25.13
CA SER A 11 -0.79 2.77 -26.05
C SER A 11 -1.92 1.73 -25.96
N ALA A 12 -2.97 2.03 -26.73
CA ALA A 12 -4.03 1.17 -27.29
C ALA A 12 -4.63 -0.02 -26.48
N THR A 13 -5.89 0.22 -26.05
CA THR A 13 -7.09 -0.60 -26.35
C THR A 13 -7.20 -2.03 -25.81
N GLU A 14 -7.57 -2.15 -24.54
CA GLU A 14 -8.64 -3.06 -24.08
C GLU A 14 -9.33 -2.36 -22.90
N ALA A 15 -10.67 -2.30 -22.89
CA ALA A 15 -11.39 -1.77 -21.74
C ALA A 15 -11.05 -2.65 -20.54
N GLU A 16 -10.55 -2.04 -19.48
CA GLU A 16 -10.13 -2.78 -18.29
C GLU A 16 -11.30 -3.63 -17.75
N PRO A 17 -11.07 -4.91 -17.39
CA PRO A 17 -12.12 -5.73 -16.80
C PRO A 17 -12.68 -5.10 -15.51
N PRO A 18 -14.00 -5.13 -15.27
CA PRO A 18 -14.58 -4.62 -14.01
C PRO A 18 -13.97 -5.22 -12.74
N SER A 19 -13.44 -6.44 -12.82
CA SER A 19 -12.74 -7.10 -11.72
C SER A 19 -11.47 -6.38 -11.27
N PHE A 20 -10.79 -5.64 -12.15
CA PHE A 20 -9.60 -4.85 -11.80
C PHE A 20 -10.00 -3.58 -11.04
N ALA A 21 -11.03 -2.86 -11.52
CA ALA A 21 -11.60 -1.74 -10.80
C ALA A 21 -12.07 -2.14 -9.40
N LEU A 22 -12.75 -3.29 -9.28
CA LEU A 22 -13.17 -3.83 -7.98
C LEU A 22 -11.97 -4.19 -7.08
N ARG A 23 -10.92 -4.81 -7.63
CA ARG A 23 -9.69 -5.11 -6.87
C ARG A 23 -9.03 -3.85 -6.32
N ARG A 24 -8.94 -2.77 -7.11
CA ARG A 24 -8.42 -1.49 -6.63
C ARG A 24 -9.29 -0.90 -5.53
N ALA A 25 -10.61 -0.86 -5.72
CA ALA A 25 -11.53 -0.35 -4.70
C ALA A 25 -11.39 -1.11 -3.36
N LEU A 26 -11.35 -2.45 -3.42
CA LEU A 26 -11.15 -3.30 -2.25
C LEU A 26 -9.76 -3.12 -1.62
N GLY A 27 -8.70 -2.96 -2.43
CA GLY A 27 -7.35 -2.71 -1.97
C GLY A 27 -7.22 -1.35 -1.25
N THR A 28 -7.87 -0.31 -1.79
CA THR A 28 -7.97 0.99 -1.13
C THR A 28 -8.67 0.87 0.22
N MET A 29 -9.82 0.19 0.27
CA MET A 29 -10.54 -0.02 1.53
C MET A 29 -9.74 -0.86 2.53
N LEU A 30 -9.00 -1.88 2.08
CA LEU A 30 -8.21 -2.74 2.96
C LEU A 30 -7.11 -1.98 3.70
N SER A 31 -6.54 -0.97 3.03
CA SER A 31 -5.38 -0.20 3.51
C SER A 31 -5.70 0.73 4.68
N ASP A 32 -6.96 1.13 4.83
CA ASP A 32 -7.45 2.01 5.89
C ASP A 32 -8.28 1.20 6.89
N ASP A 33 -8.06 1.40 8.19
CA ASP A 33 -8.63 0.54 9.23
C ASP A 33 -10.14 0.71 9.40
N ASP A 34 -10.69 1.89 9.10
CA ASP A 34 -12.14 2.13 9.13
C ASP A 34 -12.80 1.71 7.82
N MET A 35 -12.17 1.98 6.68
CA MET A 35 -12.69 1.57 5.37
C MET A 35 -12.72 0.06 5.22
N ARG A 36 -11.79 -0.66 5.85
CA ARG A 36 -11.76 -2.13 5.85
C ARG A 36 -13.08 -2.71 6.36
N LYS A 37 -13.74 -2.03 7.31
CA LYS A 37 -15.01 -2.44 7.90
C LYS A 37 -16.18 -2.36 6.91
N ILE A 38 -16.05 -1.58 5.84
CA ILE A 38 -17.05 -1.42 4.77
C ILE A 38 -16.95 -2.53 3.72
N ILE A 39 -15.83 -3.27 3.67
CA ILE A 39 -15.64 -4.35 2.68
C ILE A 39 -16.76 -5.40 2.75
N PRO A 40 -17.12 -5.98 3.92
CA PRO A 40 -18.19 -6.98 3.98
C PRO A 40 -19.56 -6.48 3.47
N PRO A 41 -20.11 -5.34 3.91
CA PRO A 41 -21.39 -4.86 3.38
C PRO A 41 -21.30 -4.46 1.90
N PHE A 42 -20.19 -3.90 1.44
CA PHE A 42 -19.99 -3.58 0.03
C PHE A 42 -20.05 -4.84 -0.85
N VAL A 43 -19.32 -5.89 -0.47
CA VAL A 43 -19.35 -7.19 -1.17
C VAL A 43 -20.72 -7.86 -1.09
N HIS A 44 -21.39 -7.78 0.08
CA HIS A 44 -22.76 -8.31 0.24
C HIS A 44 -23.73 -7.64 -0.74
N ARG A 45 -23.70 -6.31 -0.83
CA ARG A 45 -24.57 -5.54 -1.74
C ARG A 45 -24.26 -5.80 -3.21
N LEU A 46 -22.97 -5.91 -3.57
CA LEU A 46 -22.55 -6.34 -4.91
C LEU A 46 -23.10 -7.72 -5.26
N ASN A 47 -23.02 -8.68 -4.33
CA ASN A 47 -23.50 -10.05 -4.55
C ASN A 47 -25.03 -10.15 -4.57
N ARG A 48 -25.72 -9.29 -3.80
CA ARG A 48 -27.18 -9.22 -3.79
C ARG A 48 -27.76 -8.71 -5.11
N CYS A 49 -27.02 -7.88 -5.86
CA CYS A 49 -27.41 -7.38 -7.18
C CYS A 49 -28.80 -6.70 -7.21
N ALA A 50 -29.21 -6.00 -6.15
CA ALA A 50 -30.52 -5.33 -6.12
C ALA A 50 -30.43 -3.87 -6.60
N GLU A 51 -31.48 -3.37 -7.25
CA GLU A 51 -31.55 -2.00 -7.76
C GLU A 51 -31.34 -0.95 -6.64
N LYS A 52 -31.86 -1.23 -5.44
CA LYS A 52 -31.67 -0.39 -4.24
C LYS A 52 -30.20 -0.21 -3.82
N ASP A 53 -29.31 -1.12 -4.24
CA ASP A 53 -27.89 -1.08 -3.89
C ASP A 53 -27.09 -0.17 -4.83
N LEU A 54 -27.58 0.10 -6.04
CA LEU A 54 -26.82 0.84 -7.06
C LEU A 54 -26.42 2.23 -6.57
N VAL A 55 -27.31 2.95 -5.89
CA VAL A 55 -27.02 4.29 -5.37
C VAL A 55 -25.96 4.27 -4.26
N ILE A 56 -25.99 3.28 -3.38
CA ILE A 56 -25.04 3.12 -2.27
C ILE A 56 -23.66 2.71 -2.82
N LEU A 57 -23.64 1.72 -3.72
CA LEU A 57 -22.40 1.23 -4.34
C LEU A 57 -21.72 2.33 -5.17
N ASN A 58 -22.49 3.08 -5.97
CA ASN A 58 -21.96 4.22 -6.73
C ASN A 58 -21.39 5.29 -5.82
N ARG A 59 -22.06 5.60 -4.70
CA ARG A 59 -21.55 6.55 -3.71
C ARG A 59 -20.21 6.10 -3.14
N VAL A 60 -20.09 4.85 -2.68
CA VAL A 60 -18.82 4.32 -2.14
C VAL A 60 -17.70 4.44 -3.17
N ILE A 61 -17.96 4.05 -4.43
CA ILE A 61 -16.97 4.16 -5.51
C ILE A 61 -16.57 5.62 -5.76
N GLN A 62 -17.51 6.55 -5.79
CA GLN A 62 -17.23 7.98 -5.96
C GLN A 62 -16.37 8.55 -4.81
N LEU A 63 -16.68 8.18 -3.56
CA LEU A 63 -15.89 8.61 -2.40
C LEU A 63 -14.46 8.07 -2.45
N LEU A 64 -14.27 6.80 -2.84
CA LEU A 64 -12.95 6.21 -3.02
C LEU A 64 -12.18 6.91 -4.15
N GLN A 65 -12.83 7.21 -5.28
CA GLN A 65 -12.23 7.95 -6.39
C GLN A 65 -11.82 9.38 -5.98
N ASN A 66 -12.68 10.08 -5.24
CA ASN A 66 -12.38 11.42 -4.75
C ASN A 66 -11.19 11.40 -3.78
N SER A 67 -11.14 10.43 -2.86
CA SER A 67 -10.02 10.26 -1.94
C SER A 67 -8.70 10.01 -2.70
N MET A 68 -8.72 9.18 -3.74
CA MET A 68 -7.53 8.92 -4.57
C MET A 68 -7.08 10.13 -5.41
N ASN A 69 -7.99 11.06 -5.71
CA ASN A 69 -7.71 12.25 -6.53
C ASN A 69 -7.49 13.52 -5.68
N THR A 70 -7.64 13.43 -4.36
CA THR A 70 -7.47 14.57 -3.48
C THR A 70 -5.99 14.89 -3.38
N LYS A 71 -5.59 16.07 -3.87
CA LYS A 71 -4.23 16.54 -3.77
C LYS A 71 -3.85 16.77 -2.31
N VAL A 72 -2.95 15.95 -1.80
CA VAL A 72 -2.34 16.18 -0.47
C VAL A 72 -1.12 17.09 -0.64
N GLU A 73 -0.85 17.95 0.35
CA GLU A 73 0.29 18.88 0.31
C GLU A 73 1.63 18.16 0.04
N ASP A 74 1.72 16.91 0.49
CA ASP A 74 2.86 16.02 0.28
C ASP A 74 3.16 15.69 -1.20
N GLU A 75 2.21 15.86 -2.11
CA GLU A 75 2.44 15.66 -3.56
C GLU A 75 3.57 16.56 -4.08
N ASN A 76 3.73 17.76 -3.53
CA ASN A 76 4.80 18.68 -3.92
C ASN A 76 6.19 18.18 -3.52
N TYR A 77 6.28 17.25 -2.56
CA TYR A 77 7.53 16.64 -2.12
C TYR A 77 7.81 15.30 -2.79
N GLN A 78 6.90 14.81 -3.65
CA GLN A 78 7.10 13.57 -4.38
C GLN A 78 7.86 13.82 -5.69
N SER A 79 8.90 13.01 -5.93
CA SER A 79 9.61 13.00 -7.21
C SER A 79 9.41 11.65 -7.88
N LEU A 80 8.47 11.60 -8.85
CA LEU A 80 8.25 10.42 -9.68
C LEU A 80 9.52 10.02 -10.44
N LEU A 81 10.32 11.01 -10.86
CA LEU A 81 11.63 10.77 -11.47
C LEU A 81 12.55 10.01 -10.52
N LEU A 82 12.73 10.49 -9.28
CA LEU A 82 13.58 9.82 -8.28
C LEU A 82 13.06 8.41 -7.97
N PHE A 83 11.74 8.27 -7.78
CA PHE A 83 11.11 6.97 -7.55
C PHE A 83 11.43 5.99 -8.68
N ASN A 84 11.23 6.39 -9.93
CA ASN A 84 11.51 5.54 -11.09
C ASN A 84 13.00 5.20 -11.23
N VAL A 85 13.89 6.17 -10.96
CA VAL A 85 15.34 5.94 -10.97
C VAL A 85 15.71 4.85 -9.95
N ILE A 86 15.22 4.95 -8.70
CA ILE A 86 15.48 3.94 -7.67
C ILE A 86 14.87 2.59 -8.04
N PHE A 87 13.58 2.59 -8.40
CA PHE A 87 12.82 1.39 -8.71
C PHE A 87 13.46 0.62 -9.88
N TYR A 88 13.82 1.29 -10.96
CA TYR A 88 14.43 0.65 -12.12
C TYR A 88 15.89 0.25 -11.92
N SER A 89 16.64 0.95 -11.06
CA SER A 89 18.04 0.60 -10.77
C SER A 89 18.13 -0.59 -9.82
N GLU A 90 17.31 -0.61 -8.76
CA GLU A 90 17.46 -1.55 -7.64
C GLU A 90 16.45 -2.70 -7.63
N MET A 91 15.20 -2.43 -8.01
CA MET A 91 14.08 -3.35 -7.78
C MET A 91 13.63 -4.07 -9.05
N TRP A 92 13.84 -3.47 -10.22
CA TRP A 92 13.50 -4.10 -11.48
C TRP A 92 14.46 -5.23 -11.83
N GLN A 93 13.91 -6.36 -12.29
CA GLN A 93 14.71 -7.49 -12.72
C GLN A 93 15.46 -7.12 -14.01
N THR A 94 16.79 -7.21 -13.99
CA THR A 94 17.65 -6.89 -15.13
C THR A 94 18.46 -8.13 -15.53
N PRO A 95 18.38 -8.62 -16.78
CA PRO A 95 17.56 -8.07 -17.87
C PRO A 95 16.05 -8.26 -17.61
N SER A 96 15.24 -7.35 -18.16
CA SER A 96 13.79 -7.39 -17.98
C SER A 96 13.18 -8.69 -18.49
N PRO A 97 12.29 -9.36 -17.73
CA PRO A 97 11.47 -10.43 -18.27
C PRO A 97 10.60 -9.95 -19.44
N LEU A 98 10.16 -10.89 -20.28
CA LEU A 98 9.22 -10.59 -21.35
C LEU A 98 7.89 -10.08 -20.78
N VAL A 99 7.24 -9.14 -21.47
CA VAL A 99 5.91 -8.60 -21.07
C VAL A 99 4.90 -9.72 -20.83
N GLU A 100 4.86 -10.74 -21.68
CA GLU A 100 4.01 -11.93 -21.52
C GLU A 100 4.27 -12.69 -20.21
N THR A 101 5.52 -12.70 -19.74
CA THR A 101 5.87 -13.29 -18.45
C THR A 101 5.40 -12.40 -17.30
N LEU A 102 5.55 -11.08 -17.43
CA LEU A 102 5.09 -10.12 -16.43
C LEU A 102 3.56 -10.12 -16.31
N LYS A 103 2.81 -10.16 -17.42
CA LYS A 103 1.34 -10.29 -17.44
C LYS A 103 0.84 -11.54 -16.72
N LYS A 104 1.58 -12.64 -16.78
CA LYS A 104 1.24 -13.89 -16.04
C LYS A 104 1.51 -13.78 -14.54
N ARG A 105 2.47 -12.95 -14.13
CA ARG A 105 2.87 -12.78 -12.73
C ARG A 105 2.08 -11.68 -12.02
N PHE A 106 1.72 -10.62 -12.74
CA PHE A 106 1.25 -9.38 -12.17
C PHE A 106 0.06 -8.82 -12.94
N THR A 107 -0.81 -8.13 -12.21
CA THR A 107 -2.02 -7.50 -12.75
C THR A 107 -1.69 -6.23 -13.54
N ASP A 108 -0.82 -5.34 -13.02
CA ASP A 108 -0.60 -4.02 -13.65
C ASP A 108 0.88 -3.66 -13.93
N ILE A 109 1.85 -4.28 -13.24
CA ILE A 109 3.27 -3.85 -13.31
C ILE A 109 3.89 -3.98 -14.71
N TYR A 110 3.34 -4.84 -15.57
CA TYR A 110 3.86 -5.04 -16.91
C TYR A 110 3.72 -3.77 -17.77
N ALA A 111 2.76 -2.89 -17.45
CA ALA A 111 2.51 -1.65 -18.18
C ALA A 111 3.69 -0.67 -18.07
N THR A 112 4.51 -0.77 -17.02
CA THR A 112 5.69 0.10 -16.83
C THR A 112 6.94 -0.40 -17.55
N THR A 113 6.86 -1.50 -18.31
CA THR A 113 8.02 -2.08 -19.01
C THR A 113 8.59 -1.12 -20.06
N GLU A 114 7.73 -0.42 -20.81
CA GLU A 114 8.19 0.55 -21.81
C GLU A 114 8.98 1.70 -21.18
N LEU A 115 8.49 2.19 -20.04
CA LEU A 115 9.13 3.26 -19.27
C LEU A 115 10.47 2.79 -18.69
N TYR A 116 10.55 1.57 -18.15
CA TYR A 116 11.82 0.95 -17.76
C TYR A 116 12.82 0.91 -18.92
N CYS A 117 12.39 0.49 -20.10
CA CYS A 117 13.25 0.41 -21.28
C CYS A 117 13.75 1.79 -21.74
N ALA A 118 12.90 2.82 -21.61
CA ALA A 118 13.32 4.20 -21.87
C ALA A 118 14.37 4.69 -20.85
N TYR A 119 14.17 4.41 -19.55
CA TYR A 119 15.10 4.83 -18.50
C TYR A 119 16.44 4.09 -18.60
N SER A 120 16.41 2.77 -18.70
CA SER A 120 17.61 1.92 -18.64
C SER A 120 18.41 1.88 -19.95
N LYS A 121 17.76 2.20 -21.08
CA LYS A 121 18.29 1.92 -22.44
C LYS A 121 18.71 0.45 -22.59
N GLU A 122 18.07 -0.47 -21.86
CA GLU A 122 18.43 -1.89 -21.85
C GLU A 122 18.29 -2.50 -23.25
N ASN A 123 19.37 -3.11 -23.76
CA ASN A 123 19.38 -3.79 -25.05
C ASN A 123 19.00 -5.28 -24.92
N SER A 124 17.75 -5.56 -24.54
CA SER A 124 17.21 -6.92 -24.43
C SER A 124 16.06 -7.19 -25.40
N LYS A 125 15.69 -8.47 -25.55
CA LYS A 125 14.50 -8.86 -26.33
C LYS A 125 13.22 -8.22 -25.77
N SER A 126 13.14 -8.04 -24.46
CA SER A 126 11.99 -7.45 -23.78
C SER A 126 11.83 -5.96 -24.12
N CYS A 127 12.93 -5.24 -24.28
CA CYS A 127 12.92 -3.81 -24.61
C CYS A 127 12.92 -3.51 -26.12
N SER A 128 13.44 -4.43 -26.94
CA SER A 128 13.54 -4.26 -28.40
C SER A 128 12.19 -3.99 -29.10
N GLN A 129 11.07 -4.41 -28.50
CA GLN A 129 9.72 -4.21 -29.05
C GLN A 129 9.21 -2.77 -28.96
N PHE A 130 9.68 -1.98 -27.98
CA PHE A 130 9.13 -0.65 -27.69
C PHE A 130 9.76 0.48 -28.50
N GLN A 131 10.87 0.22 -29.18
CA GLN A 131 11.67 1.24 -29.89
C GLN A 131 12.10 2.43 -29.00
N THR A 132 12.01 2.31 -27.67
CA THR A 132 12.45 3.32 -26.69
C THR A 132 13.94 3.21 -26.38
N GLY A 133 14.49 4.18 -25.63
CA GLY A 133 15.89 4.16 -25.20
C GLY A 133 16.91 4.49 -26.30
N LYS A 134 16.49 5.13 -27.40
CA LYS A 134 17.36 5.53 -28.53
C LYS A 134 17.75 7.01 -28.56
N TYR A 135 17.48 7.74 -27.47
CA TYR A 135 17.83 9.16 -27.37
C TYR A 135 19.33 9.37 -27.12
N ASP A 136 19.83 10.53 -27.55
CA ASP A 136 21.22 10.96 -27.41
C ASP A 136 21.49 11.53 -26.00
N ALA A 137 21.35 10.67 -24.98
CA ALA A 137 21.76 10.93 -23.61
C ALA A 137 22.07 9.62 -22.89
N ASN A 138 22.65 9.72 -21.68
CA ASN A 138 22.92 8.57 -20.82
C ASN A 138 21.62 7.97 -20.27
N PRO A 139 21.61 6.67 -19.92
CA PRO A 139 20.51 6.06 -19.16
C PRO A 139 20.20 6.84 -17.88
N ILE A 140 18.92 6.88 -17.50
CA ILE A 140 18.42 7.54 -16.28
C ILE A 140 18.30 6.49 -15.17
N VAL A 141 19.38 5.74 -14.95
CA VAL A 141 19.54 4.71 -13.92
C VAL A 141 20.97 4.80 -13.38
N TYR A 142 21.20 4.31 -12.17
CA TYR A 142 22.54 4.19 -11.60
C TYR A 142 23.01 2.75 -11.58
N GLU A 143 24.34 2.58 -11.59
CA GLU A 143 24.96 1.27 -11.47
C GLU A 143 24.75 0.71 -10.06
N ARG A 144 24.49 -0.59 -9.99
CA ARG A 144 24.41 -1.32 -8.72
C ARG A 144 25.80 -1.38 -8.10
N ASP A 145 25.91 -0.94 -6.87
CA ASP A 145 27.16 -0.93 -6.14
C ASP A 145 27.47 -2.29 -5.48
N GLU A 146 28.53 -2.31 -4.67
CA GLU A 146 28.93 -3.51 -3.94
C GLU A 146 27.94 -3.94 -2.84
N TYR A 147 26.92 -3.16 -2.49
CA TYR A 147 25.94 -3.47 -1.45
C TYR A 147 24.62 -4.01 -2.03
N TRP A 148 24.38 -3.84 -3.33
CA TRP A 148 23.16 -4.36 -3.97
C TRP A 148 23.02 -5.87 -3.81
N ASN A 149 21.80 -6.31 -3.45
CA ASN A 149 21.45 -7.71 -3.23
C ASN A 149 22.37 -8.44 -2.23
N LYS A 150 22.92 -7.71 -1.26
CA LYS A 150 23.65 -8.27 -0.11
C LYS A 150 22.89 -8.03 1.17
N SER A 151 22.89 -9.05 2.02
CA SER A 151 22.45 -8.93 3.40
C SER A 151 23.30 -7.91 4.16
N ALA A 152 22.66 -6.95 4.82
CA ALA A 152 23.36 -6.03 5.70
C ALA A 152 23.81 -6.75 6.99
N VAL A 153 25.03 -6.45 7.42
CA VAL A 153 25.56 -6.87 8.72
C VAL A 153 25.21 -5.80 9.74
N ILE A 154 24.57 -6.17 10.84
CA ILE A 154 24.28 -5.29 11.97
C ILE A 154 25.59 -5.09 12.75
N PRO A 155 26.17 -3.87 12.78
CA PRO A 155 27.37 -3.61 13.57
C PRO A 155 27.13 -3.88 15.06
N THR A 156 28.19 -4.20 15.81
CA THR A 156 28.07 -4.55 17.24
C THR A 156 27.52 -3.41 18.11
N GLN A 157 27.70 -2.16 17.66
CA GLN A 157 27.17 -0.96 18.28
C GLN A 157 25.75 -0.59 17.86
N ALA A 158 25.17 -1.29 16.88
CA ALA A 158 23.85 -0.99 16.33
C ALA A 158 22.83 -2.07 16.71
N SER A 159 21.56 -1.71 16.58
CA SER A 159 20.43 -2.63 16.66
C SER A 159 19.44 -2.35 15.53
N VAL A 160 18.48 -3.25 15.32
CA VAL A 160 17.41 -3.09 14.33
C VAL A 160 16.06 -3.38 14.96
N LEU A 161 15.11 -2.46 14.80
CA LEU A 161 13.70 -2.69 15.09
C LEU A 161 12.94 -2.76 13.76
N ILE A 162 12.18 -3.83 13.56
CA ILE A 162 11.23 -3.96 12.45
C ILE A 162 9.83 -3.98 13.05
N LEU A 163 8.96 -3.10 12.55
CA LEU A 163 7.54 -3.08 12.91
C LEU A 163 6.74 -3.52 11.70
N SER A 164 5.81 -4.45 11.88
CA SER A 164 5.03 -5.01 10.77
C SER A 164 3.59 -5.25 11.13
N GLY A 165 2.70 -5.02 10.18
CA GLY A 165 1.30 -5.35 10.30
C GLY A 165 0.92 -6.56 9.47
N LYS A 166 0.18 -7.49 10.07
CA LYS A 166 -0.24 -8.72 9.37
C LYS A 166 -1.39 -8.50 8.38
N LEU A 167 -2.08 -7.36 8.46
CA LEU A 167 -3.08 -6.92 7.48
C LEU A 167 -2.53 -5.87 6.51
N ASP A 168 -1.21 -5.63 6.50
CA ASP A 168 -0.56 -4.74 5.54
C ASP A 168 -0.54 -5.37 4.14
N GLY A 169 -1.43 -4.91 3.26
CA GLY A 169 -1.50 -5.34 1.86
C GLY A 169 -0.44 -4.71 0.95
N GLN A 170 0.27 -3.66 1.40
CA GLN A 170 1.25 -2.92 0.61
C GLN A 170 2.68 -3.39 0.87
N THR A 171 3.07 -3.51 2.14
CA THR A 171 4.37 -4.07 2.59
C THR A 171 4.14 -5.29 3.46
N THR A 172 3.81 -6.40 2.81
CA THR A 172 3.30 -7.61 3.47
C THR A 172 4.21 -8.10 4.61
N HIS A 173 3.59 -8.67 5.65
CA HIS A 173 4.32 -9.24 6.79
C HIS A 173 5.41 -10.25 6.40
N LYS A 174 5.14 -11.04 5.36
CA LYS A 174 6.12 -11.98 4.79
C LYS A 174 7.43 -11.29 4.38
N CYS A 175 7.36 -10.08 3.82
CA CYS A 175 8.54 -9.30 3.45
C CYS A 175 9.32 -8.82 4.69
N ALA A 176 8.62 -8.51 5.79
CA ALA A 176 9.26 -8.15 7.05
C ALA A 176 9.99 -9.34 7.69
N GLU A 177 9.41 -10.55 7.63
CA GLU A 177 10.07 -11.79 8.04
C GLU A 177 11.33 -12.05 7.20
N PHE A 178 11.21 -11.95 5.87
CA PHE A 178 12.38 -12.08 4.99
C PHE A 178 13.48 -11.05 5.28
N LEU A 179 13.11 -9.79 5.55
CA LEU A 179 14.07 -8.76 5.93
C LEU A 179 14.75 -9.11 7.26
N LEU A 180 13.98 -9.53 8.26
CA LEU A 180 14.52 -9.96 9.55
C LEU A 180 15.53 -11.10 9.35
N ASP A 181 15.17 -12.14 8.60
CA ASP A 181 16.03 -13.31 8.36
C ASP A 181 17.29 -12.95 7.58
N ALA A 182 17.19 -12.06 6.59
CA ALA A 182 18.30 -11.66 5.74
C ALA A 182 19.36 -10.85 6.51
N LEU A 183 19.00 -10.09 7.54
CA LEU A 183 19.95 -9.29 8.33
C LEU A 183 20.94 -10.18 9.10
N GLN A 184 22.24 -9.90 8.99
CA GLN A 184 23.25 -10.67 9.72
C GLN A 184 23.52 -10.04 11.09
N GLY A 185 23.31 -10.80 12.16
CA GLY A 185 23.48 -10.34 13.54
C GLY A 185 22.24 -10.60 14.40
N GLY A 186 22.43 -10.70 15.71
CA GLY A 186 21.37 -11.04 16.66
C GLY A 186 20.67 -9.84 17.30
N ASN A 187 21.20 -8.63 17.16
CA ASN A 187 20.64 -7.42 17.80
C ASN A 187 19.51 -6.83 16.96
N LYS A 188 18.46 -7.63 16.73
CA LYS A 188 17.30 -7.28 15.90
C LYS A 188 16.03 -7.86 16.50
N GLU A 189 14.93 -7.15 16.32
CA GLU A 189 13.61 -7.63 16.75
C GLU A 189 12.54 -7.21 15.75
N LEU A 190 11.62 -8.13 15.49
CA LEU A 190 10.39 -7.89 14.74
C LEU A 190 9.20 -7.88 15.70
N ILE A 191 8.49 -6.76 15.77
CA ILE A 191 7.20 -6.67 16.46
C ILE A 191 6.10 -6.69 15.40
N ALA A 192 5.32 -7.77 15.41
CA ALA A 192 4.20 -7.99 14.50
C ALA A 192 2.87 -7.66 15.19
N PHE A 193 2.06 -6.84 14.54
CA PHE A 193 0.71 -6.50 14.98
C PHE A 193 -0.32 -7.29 14.16
N GLU A 194 -1.18 -8.05 14.83
CA GLU A 194 -2.12 -8.98 14.19
C GLU A 194 -3.09 -8.30 13.22
N HIS A 195 -3.58 -7.10 13.56
CA HIS A 195 -4.66 -6.45 12.81
C HIS A 195 -4.25 -5.17 12.10
N ALA A 196 -2.94 -4.95 12.02
CA ALA A 196 -2.40 -3.70 11.56
C ALA A 196 -2.35 -3.57 10.04
N GLY A 197 -2.79 -2.42 9.54
CA GLY A 197 -2.61 -2.01 8.15
C GLY A 197 -1.21 -1.48 7.85
N HIS A 198 -1.09 -0.76 6.74
CA HIS A 198 0.16 -0.15 6.30
C HIS A 198 0.64 0.92 7.28
N CYS A 199 1.95 1.18 7.33
CA CYS A 199 2.58 2.17 8.22
C CYS A 199 2.21 2.00 9.70
N THR A 200 2.68 0.91 10.34
CA THR A 200 2.36 0.56 11.74
C THR A 200 2.61 1.65 12.78
N THR A 201 3.46 2.64 12.48
CA THR A 201 3.70 3.81 13.33
C THR A 201 2.49 4.72 13.45
N VAL A 202 1.59 4.74 12.47
CA VAL A 202 0.40 5.61 12.43
C VAL A 202 -0.92 4.86 12.29
N SER A 203 -0.92 3.57 11.97
CA SER A 203 -2.18 2.81 11.86
C SER A 203 -2.65 2.21 13.18
N MET A 204 -1.85 2.22 14.26
CA MET A 204 -2.10 1.44 15.49
C MET A 204 -2.63 2.27 16.69
N PRO A 205 -3.84 2.87 16.65
CA PRO A 205 -4.36 3.62 17.77
C PRO A 205 -4.67 2.68 18.94
N LEU A 206 -4.34 3.12 20.15
CA LEU A 206 -4.71 2.42 21.40
C LEU A 206 -6.22 2.54 21.70
N ILE A 207 -6.88 3.60 21.24
CA ILE A 207 -8.32 3.83 21.38
C ILE A 207 -8.90 3.97 19.96
N PRO A 208 -9.60 2.95 19.44
CA PRO A 208 -10.20 3.01 18.11
C PRO A 208 -11.21 4.16 17.97
N GLY A 209 -11.12 4.91 16.88
CA GLY A 209 -12.04 6.01 16.56
C GLY A 209 -11.76 7.32 17.31
N ASP A 210 -10.72 7.37 18.15
CA ASP A 210 -10.24 8.60 18.78
C ASP A 210 -9.07 9.18 17.96
N PRO A 211 -9.22 10.33 17.26
CA PRO A 211 -8.17 10.94 16.47
C PRO A 211 -6.93 11.35 17.29
N GLU A 212 -7.11 11.59 18.59
CA GLU A 212 -6.02 11.98 19.51
C GLU A 212 -5.37 10.76 20.18
N SER A 213 -5.84 9.55 19.85
CA SER A 213 -5.30 8.34 20.43
C SER A 213 -3.80 8.21 20.12
N PRO A 214 -2.95 7.96 21.13
CA PRO A 214 -1.58 7.55 20.87
C PRO A 214 -1.55 6.26 20.05
N HIS A 215 -0.50 6.14 19.23
CA HIS A 215 -0.27 4.98 18.37
C HIS A 215 0.83 4.10 18.95
N CYS A 216 0.55 2.81 19.18
CA CYS A 216 1.52 1.90 19.81
C CYS A 216 2.80 1.75 18.97
N GLY A 217 2.69 1.72 17.63
CA GLY A 217 3.88 1.70 16.76
C GLY A 217 4.78 2.93 16.95
N MET A 218 4.19 4.12 17.16
CA MET A 218 4.95 5.33 17.47
C MET A 218 5.57 5.29 18.87
N GLU A 219 4.84 4.80 19.88
CA GLU A 219 5.39 4.63 21.24
C GLU A 219 6.61 3.69 21.24
N LEU A 220 6.53 2.58 20.49
CA LEU A 220 7.66 1.66 20.32
C LEU A 220 8.84 2.35 19.63
N LEU A 221 8.61 3.10 18.55
CA LEU A 221 9.68 3.83 17.86
C LEU A 221 10.37 4.85 18.80
N VAL A 222 9.58 5.63 19.55
CA VAL A 222 10.12 6.59 20.53
C VAL A 222 10.92 5.89 21.62
N SER A 223 10.40 4.78 22.14
CA SER A 223 11.10 3.97 23.14
C SER A 223 12.40 3.38 22.58
N TYR A 224 12.40 2.93 21.32
CA TYR A 224 13.57 2.39 20.64
C TYR A 224 14.67 3.44 20.48
N ILE A 225 14.32 4.64 20.00
CA ILE A 225 15.26 5.75 19.82
C ILE A 225 15.91 6.15 21.15
N LYS A 226 15.12 6.20 22.24
CA LYS A 226 15.62 6.56 23.57
C LYS A 226 16.59 5.52 24.17
N ASN A 227 16.36 4.24 23.91
CA ASN A 227 17.09 3.15 24.58
C ASN A 227 18.18 2.52 23.69
N GLY A 228 18.09 2.68 22.37
CA GLY A 228 19.03 2.16 21.37
C GLY A 228 19.07 0.64 21.22
N LYS A 229 18.22 -0.10 21.94
CA LYS A 229 18.19 -1.57 21.95
C LYS A 229 16.77 -2.13 22.11
N PRO A 230 16.35 -3.12 21.30
CA PRO A 230 15.00 -3.69 21.36
C PRO A 230 14.62 -4.28 22.72
N GLU A 231 15.55 -4.95 23.40
CA GLU A 231 15.31 -5.59 24.70
C GLU A 231 15.08 -4.59 25.84
N LYS A 232 15.44 -3.32 25.66
CA LYS A 232 15.26 -2.24 26.64
C LYS A 232 14.03 -1.38 26.37
N MET A 233 13.30 -1.66 25.30
CA MET A 233 12.10 -0.90 24.96
C MET A 233 10.97 -1.16 25.95
N ASP A 234 10.21 -0.12 26.28
CA ASP A 234 8.87 -0.28 26.83
C ASP A 234 7.94 -0.76 25.72
N LYS A 235 7.42 -1.99 25.88
CA LYS A 235 6.50 -2.65 24.96
C LYS A 235 5.11 -2.80 25.56
N SER A 236 4.81 -2.09 26.64
CA SER A 236 3.55 -2.22 27.38
C SER A 236 2.33 -1.89 26.52
N CYS A 237 2.46 -1.02 25.51
CA CYS A 237 1.40 -0.67 24.57
C CYS A 237 0.90 -1.88 23.76
N VAL A 238 1.76 -2.86 23.47
CA VAL A 238 1.38 -4.06 22.69
C VAL A 238 0.28 -4.86 23.39
N LYS A 239 0.33 -4.93 24.73
CA LYS A 239 -0.70 -5.62 25.53
C LYS A 239 -2.00 -4.83 25.65
N LYS A 240 -1.97 -3.53 25.32
CA LYS A 240 -3.13 -2.63 25.34
C LYS A 240 -3.79 -2.52 23.98
N MET A 241 -3.24 -3.16 22.95
CA MET A 241 -3.81 -3.12 21.61
C MET A 241 -5.26 -3.62 21.63
N PRO A 242 -6.20 -2.86 21.02
CA PRO A 242 -7.60 -3.24 21.00
C PRO A 242 -7.80 -4.56 20.25
N PRO A 243 -8.86 -5.33 20.60
CA PRO A 243 -9.23 -6.51 19.82
C PRO A 243 -9.67 -6.11 18.41
N PHE A 244 -9.61 -7.07 17.48
CA PHE A 244 -10.14 -6.87 16.13
C PHE A 244 -11.62 -6.54 16.19
N ASN A 245 -12.02 -5.45 15.54
CA ASN A 245 -13.41 -5.00 15.50
C ASN A 245 -13.80 -4.57 14.09
N MET A 246 -14.84 -5.21 13.56
CA MET A 246 -15.41 -4.94 12.23
C MET A 246 -16.72 -4.16 12.30
N THR A 247 -17.14 -3.71 13.49
CA THR A 247 -18.30 -2.83 13.64
C THR A 247 -18.00 -1.46 13.07
N ILE A 248 -18.81 -1.05 12.10
CA ILE A 248 -18.73 0.28 11.47
C ILE A 248 -19.30 1.30 12.45
N ALA A 249 -18.55 2.36 12.73
CA ALA A 249 -19.04 3.47 13.54
C ALA A 249 -20.19 4.20 12.81
N THR A 250 -21.16 4.75 13.54
CA THR A 250 -22.39 5.29 12.96
C THR A 250 -22.13 6.45 11.99
N ASP A 251 -21.17 7.31 12.31
CA ASP A 251 -20.67 8.37 11.44
C ASP A 251 -20.09 7.83 10.13
N TYR A 252 -19.22 6.82 10.19
CA TYR A 252 -18.67 6.17 8.99
C TYR A 252 -19.76 5.47 8.17
N LEU A 253 -20.68 4.78 8.82
CA LEU A 253 -21.82 4.15 8.17
C LEU A 253 -22.65 5.18 7.39
N ASN A 254 -23.00 6.29 8.04
CA ASN A 254 -23.78 7.35 7.42
C ASN A 254 -23.01 8.05 6.29
N ASN A 255 -21.73 8.37 6.50
CA ASN A 255 -20.92 9.10 5.53
C ASN A 255 -20.68 8.29 4.24
N TYR A 256 -20.32 7.02 4.38
CA TYR A 256 -19.96 6.17 3.25
C TYR A 256 -21.15 5.45 2.61
N LEU A 257 -22.07 4.91 3.42
CA LEU A 257 -23.19 4.10 2.91
C LEU A 257 -24.54 4.86 2.89
N ALA A 258 -24.63 6.03 3.53
CA ALA A 258 -25.84 6.86 3.59
C ALA A 258 -27.11 6.06 3.97
N THR A 259 -26.99 5.22 4.99
CA THR A 259 -28.06 4.32 5.45
C THR A 259 -27.88 4.00 6.94
N ASP A 260 -28.92 3.52 7.61
CA ASP A 260 -28.91 3.10 9.01
C ASP A 260 -28.54 1.62 9.20
N ASP A 261 -28.55 0.82 8.13
CA ASP A 261 -28.12 -0.58 8.15
C ASP A 261 -27.12 -0.86 7.01
N ALA A 262 -25.92 -1.28 7.38
CA ALA A 262 -24.81 -1.44 6.44
C ALA A 262 -25.08 -2.48 5.34
N TYR A 263 -25.87 -3.53 5.62
CA TYR A 263 -26.06 -4.67 4.73
C TYR A 263 -27.34 -4.57 3.91
N ASP A 264 -28.47 -4.30 4.57
CA ASP A 264 -29.82 -4.39 4.01
C ASP A 264 -30.56 -3.07 3.97
N GLY A 265 -30.02 -2.04 4.64
CA GLY A 265 -30.55 -0.69 4.67
C GLY A 265 -30.71 -0.06 3.30
N VAL A 266 -31.65 0.89 3.22
CA VAL A 266 -31.97 1.66 2.03
C VAL A 266 -31.28 3.02 2.14
N TYR A 267 -30.84 3.53 0.99
CA TYR A 267 -30.25 4.86 0.89
C TYR A 267 -31.20 5.93 1.43
N ASN A 268 -30.65 6.87 2.20
CA ASN A 268 -31.39 7.94 2.80
C ASN A 268 -30.61 9.26 2.69
N GLU A 269 -31.17 10.20 1.91
CA GLU A 269 -30.54 11.50 1.62
C GLU A 269 -30.30 12.36 2.86
N LYS A 270 -30.98 12.09 3.98
CA LYS A 270 -30.75 12.81 5.25
C LYS A 270 -29.29 12.69 5.74
N TYR A 271 -28.58 11.65 5.30
CA TYR A 271 -27.17 11.40 5.64
C TYR A 271 -26.17 12.09 4.69
N ASN A 272 -26.63 12.83 3.67
CA ASN A 272 -25.76 13.59 2.76
C ASN A 272 -25.34 14.98 3.26
N GLN A 273 -25.80 15.39 4.44
CA GLN A 273 -25.51 16.72 4.99
C GLN A 273 -24.40 16.62 6.05
N GLN A 274 -23.15 16.57 5.60
CA GLN A 274 -21.96 16.99 6.35
C GLN A 274 -20.78 17.17 5.39
#